data_AF-A0A847HY94-F1
#
_entry.id   AF-A0A847HY94-F1
#
_cell.length_a   1.000
_cell.length_b   1.000
_cell.length_c   1.000
_cell.angle_alpha   90.00
_cell.angle_beta   90.00
_cell.angle_gamma   90.00
#
_symmetry.space_group_name_H-M   'P 1'
#
loop_
_entity.id
_entity.type
_entity.pdbx_description
1 polymer ?
#
loop_
_entity_poly.entity_id
_entity_poly.type
_entity_poly.pdbx_seq_one_letter_code
_entity_poly.pdbx_strand_id
1 'polypeptide(L)'
;MLKDRIVMLETPEAVESFLADYPTSVIFKAGTCHKTMQGFGFVQEVLEPREDLMCGVIRVVEARPASNLVAERTGIQHESPQVILFKDGQPVFDVDNWDITPEALATGFADLPVGADVAPPKARAGSDLEPYLEVLERFLSGKIDEREFEHTYTHMFRADASLRTNDEVEALNSIFGDIDQHMNMHLMMAGKADTSKLRERAQAAYDRLKEITQATA
;
A
#
# COMPACT_ATOMS: atom_id res chain seq x y z
N MET A 1 -0.07 -13.59 -8.88
CA MET A 1 -0.12 -14.21 -7.53
C MET A 1 -0.87 -13.25 -6.60
N LEU A 2 -1.40 -13.71 -5.45
CA LEU A 2 -2.14 -12.80 -4.56
C LEU A 2 -1.33 -11.56 -4.12
N LYS A 3 -0.03 -11.71 -3.89
CA LYS A 3 0.87 -10.59 -3.54
C LYS A 3 0.84 -9.41 -4.53
N ASP A 4 0.54 -9.68 -5.81
CA ASP A 4 0.49 -8.65 -6.86
C ASP A 4 -0.88 -7.92 -6.87
N ARG A 5 -1.85 -8.44 -6.11
CA ARG A 5 -3.22 -7.95 -5.98
C ARG A 5 -3.53 -7.41 -4.57
N ILE A 6 -2.50 -7.22 -3.75
CA ILE A 6 -2.60 -6.57 -2.44
C ILE A 6 -2.10 -5.12 -2.55
N VAL A 7 -2.91 -4.19 -2.05
CA VAL A 7 -2.59 -2.75 -2.01
C VAL A 7 -2.69 -2.26 -0.56
N MET A 8 -1.67 -1.54 -0.09
CA MET A 8 -1.72 -0.89 1.22
C MET A 8 -2.52 0.41 1.12
N LEU A 9 -3.53 0.56 1.99
CA LEU A 9 -4.43 1.71 2.02
C LEU A 9 -4.10 2.56 3.25
N GLU A 10 -3.16 3.47 3.10
CA GLU A 10 -2.61 4.26 4.21
C GLU A 10 -3.35 5.60 4.43
N THR A 11 -4.02 6.10 3.40
CA THR A 11 -4.73 7.39 3.40
C THR A 11 -6.20 7.25 3.03
N PRO A 12 -7.07 8.20 3.42
CA PRO A 12 -8.45 8.25 2.95
C PRO A 12 -8.57 8.26 1.42
N GLU A 13 -7.72 9.03 0.73
CA GLU A 13 -7.70 9.16 -0.72
C GLU A 13 -7.36 7.83 -1.41
N ALA A 14 -6.46 7.05 -0.80
CA ALA A 14 -6.13 5.71 -1.23
C ALA A 14 -7.33 4.76 -1.14
N VAL A 15 -8.12 4.83 -0.06
CA VAL A 15 -9.36 4.04 0.06
C VAL A 15 -10.36 4.42 -1.04
N GLU A 16 -10.59 5.72 -1.27
CA GLU A 16 -11.54 6.17 -2.29
C GLU A 16 -11.15 5.71 -3.68
N SER A 17 -9.88 5.90 -4.04
CA SER A 17 -9.35 5.51 -5.35
C SER A 17 -9.42 3.99 -5.54
N PHE A 18 -9.07 3.22 -4.52
CA PHE A 18 -9.16 1.76 -4.55
C PHE A 18 -10.59 1.27 -4.81
N LEU A 19 -11.58 1.80 -4.07
CA LEU A 19 -12.99 1.42 -4.26
C LEU A 19 -13.59 1.91 -5.59
N ALA A 20 -13.06 3.00 -6.14
CA ALA A 20 -13.49 3.49 -7.46
C ALA A 20 -12.95 2.62 -8.61
N ASP A 21 -11.67 2.22 -8.53
CA ASP A 21 -11.03 1.37 -9.55
C ASP A 21 -11.46 -0.10 -9.42
N TYR A 22 -11.70 -0.56 -8.19
CA TYR A 22 -12.08 -1.93 -7.86
C TYR A 22 -13.39 -1.96 -7.08
N PRO A 23 -14.54 -1.67 -7.73
CA PRO A 23 -15.83 -1.64 -7.04
C PRO A 23 -16.26 -3.01 -6.49
N THR A 24 -15.73 -4.09 -7.04
CA THR A 24 -15.86 -5.45 -6.49
C THR A 24 -14.49 -5.89 -5.98
N SER A 25 -14.31 -5.86 -4.66
CA SER A 25 -13.01 -5.99 -4.01
C SER A 25 -13.14 -6.42 -2.55
N VAL A 26 -12.00 -6.61 -1.89
CA VAL A 26 -11.91 -6.91 -0.47
C VAL A 26 -11.11 -5.82 0.24
N ILE A 27 -11.55 -5.40 1.42
CA ILE A 27 -10.72 -4.62 2.35
C ILE A 27 -10.50 -5.42 3.63
N PHE A 28 -9.24 -5.59 4.01
CA PHE A 28 -8.84 -6.15 5.29
C PHE A 28 -8.23 -5.07 6.19
N LYS A 29 -8.87 -4.81 7.33
CA LYS A 29 -8.36 -3.94 8.38
C LYS A 29 -7.55 -4.78 9.35
N ALA A 30 -6.24 -4.64 9.32
CA ALA A 30 -5.29 -5.37 10.15
C ALA A 30 -5.07 -4.66 11.49
N GLY A 31 -5.26 -5.39 12.60
CA GLY A 31 -4.90 -4.97 13.95
C GLY A 31 -3.51 -5.47 14.36
N THR A 32 -3.16 -5.33 15.65
CA THR A 32 -1.86 -5.76 16.19
C THR A 32 -1.91 -7.07 16.98
N CYS A 33 -3.11 -7.67 17.13
CA CYS A 33 -3.29 -8.89 17.90
C CYS A 33 -3.04 -10.16 17.05
N HIS A 34 -2.76 -11.29 17.70
CA HIS A 34 -2.50 -12.58 17.04
C HIS A 34 -3.64 -13.04 16.11
N LYS A 35 -4.88 -12.63 16.36
CA LYS A 35 -6.04 -12.92 15.50
C LYS A 35 -5.88 -12.33 14.10
N THR A 36 -5.13 -11.24 13.96
CA THR A 36 -4.92 -10.58 12.67
C THR A 36 -4.15 -11.49 11.72
N MET A 37 -3.08 -12.15 12.17
CA MET A 37 -2.31 -13.05 11.32
C MET A 37 -3.14 -14.27 10.91
N GLN A 38 -3.90 -14.85 11.84
CA GLN A 38 -4.78 -15.98 11.53
C GLN A 38 -5.88 -15.59 10.54
N GLY A 39 -6.61 -14.51 10.82
CA GLY A 39 -7.68 -14.02 9.95
C GLY A 39 -7.17 -13.66 8.56
N PHE A 40 -6.00 -13.02 8.47
CA PHE A 40 -5.39 -12.71 7.18
C PHE A 40 -5.00 -13.99 6.42
N GLY A 41 -4.48 -15.01 7.10
CA GLY A 41 -4.19 -16.31 6.49
C GLY A 41 -5.42 -16.93 5.81
N PHE A 42 -6.58 -16.92 6.49
CA PHE A 42 -7.82 -17.41 5.89
C PHE A 42 -8.29 -16.55 4.70
N VAL A 43 -8.15 -15.23 4.80
CA VAL A 43 -8.45 -14.32 3.68
C VAL A 43 -7.54 -14.61 2.47
N GLN A 44 -6.25 -14.86 2.71
CA GLN A 44 -5.31 -15.22 1.65
C GLN A 44 -5.68 -16.53 0.96
N GLU A 45 -6.03 -17.57 1.73
CA GLU A 45 -6.45 -18.86 1.18
C GLU A 45 -7.67 -18.74 0.24
N VAL A 46 -8.64 -17.90 0.58
CA VAL A 46 -9.84 -17.67 -0.25
C VAL A 46 -9.53 -16.79 -1.47
N LEU A 47 -8.61 -15.83 -1.34
CA LEU A 47 -8.26 -14.91 -2.41
C LEU A 47 -7.24 -15.44 -3.42
N GLU A 48 -6.39 -16.40 -3.04
CA GLU A 48 -5.38 -16.97 -3.94
C GLU A 48 -5.98 -17.50 -5.26
N PRO A 49 -7.09 -18.28 -5.26
CA PRO A 49 -7.73 -18.72 -6.50
C PRO A 49 -8.62 -17.66 -7.18
N ARG A 50 -8.87 -16.50 -6.55
CA ARG A 50 -9.74 -15.43 -7.06
C ARG A 50 -8.91 -14.34 -7.73
N GLU A 51 -8.42 -14.59 -8.94
CA GLU A 51 -7.62 -13.64 -9.72
C GLU A 51 -8.40 -12.40 -10.20
N ASP A 52 -9.71 -12.40 -10.03
CA ASP A 52 -10.67 -11.34 -10.36
C ASP A 52 -10.89 -10.31 -9.24
N LEU A 53 -10.27 -10.49 -8.06
CA LEU A 53 -10.42 -9.59 -6.92
C LEU A 53 -9.12 -8.91 -6.49
N MET A 54 -9.21 -7.62 -6.15
CA MET A 54 -8.16 -6.88 -5.45
C MET A 54 -8.40 -6.89 -3.94
N CYS A 55 -7.32 -6.83 -3.17
CA CYS A 55 -7.36 -6.78 -1.70
C CYS A 55 -6.64 -5.53 -1.18
N GLY A 56 -7.41 -4.61 -0.61
CA GLY A 56 -6.90 -3.46 0.13
C GLY A 56 -6.58 -3.86 1.57
N VAL A 57 -5.39 -3.52 2.07
CA VAL A 57 -5.00 -3.77 3.46
C VAL A 57 -4.79 -2.44 4.17
N ILE A 58 -5.50 -2.23 5.27
CA ILE A 58 -5.32 -1.08 6.15
C ILE A 58 -4.65 -1.57 7.43
N ARG A 59 -3.44 -1.11 7.73
CA ARG A 59 -2.86 -1.33 9.07
C ARG A 59 -3.41 -0.26 10.00
N VAL A 60 -4.33 -0.67 10.87
CA VAL A 60 -5.22 0.27 11.59
C VAL A 60 -4.46 1.21 12.52
N VAL A 61 -3.34 0.77 13.10
CA VAL A 61 -2.57 1.60 14.04
C VAL A 61 -1.89 2.76 13.31
N GLU A 62 -1.42 2.52 12.11
CA GLU A 62 -0.69 3.43 11.24
C GLU A 62 -1.65 4.31 10.41
N ALA A 63 -2.75 3.73 9.94
CA ALA A 63 -3.66 4.33 8.97
C ALA A 63 -5.08 4.54 9.52
N ARG A 64 -5.20 5.06 10.76
CA ARG A 64 -6.50 5.35 11.40
C ARG A 64 -7.44 6.19 10.54
N PRO A 65 -7.01 7.26 9.86
CA PRO A 65 -7.89 8.04 8.99
C PRO A 65 -8.49 7.20 7.85
N ALA A 66 -7.70 6.34 7.21
CA ALA A 66 -8.19 5.42 6.17
C ALA A 66 -9.23 4.43 6.73
N SER A 67 -8.95 3.84 7.90
CA SER A 67 -9.88 2.93 8.57
C SER A 67 -11.22 3.59 8.92
N ASN A 68 -11.17 4.83 9.42
CA ASN A 68 -12.35 5.62 9.78
C ASN A 68 -13.18 5.97 8.54
N LEU A 69 -12.55 6.34 7.43
CA LEU A 69 -13.27 6.60 6.18
C LEU A 69 -14.04 5.36 5.71
N VAL A 70 -13.43 4.17 5.79
CA VAL A 70 -14.15 2.93 5.44
C VAL A 70 -15.39 2.76 6.32
N ALA A 71 -15.26 2.97 7.64
CA ALA A 71 -16.41 2.86 8.54
C ALA A 71 -17.52 3.89 8.24
N GLU A 72 -17.14 5.13 7.91
CA GLU A 72 -18.09 6.19 7.51
C GLU A 72 -18.79 5.84 6.19
N ARG A 73 -18.04 5.39 5.18
CA ARG A 73 -18.55 5.05 3.86
C ARG A 73 -19.52 3.87 3.89
N THR A 74 -19.24 2.86 4.71
CA THR A 74 -20.04 1.64 4.76
C THR A 74 -21.14 1.68 5.81
N GLY A 75 -21.03 2.57 6.81
CA GLY A 75 -21.86 2.53 8.01
C GLY A 75 -21.56 1.35 8.94
N ILE A 76 -20.53 0.55 8.62
CA ILE A 76 -20.10 -0.61 9.42
C ILE A 76 -19.17 -0.11 10.51
N GLN A 77 -19.46 -0.48 11.77
CA GLN A 77 -18.62 -0.12 12.90
C GLN A 77 -17.19 -0.62 12.69
N HIS A 78 -16.22 0.23 13.03
CA HIS A 78 -14.82 -0.15 12.93
C HIS A 78 -14.48 -1.25 13.94
N GLU A 79 -13.96 -2.36 13.42
CA GLU A 79 -13.34 -3.45 14.19
C GLU A 79 -11.94 -3.76 13.64
N SER A 80 -11.12 -4.48 14.43
CA SER A 80 -9.82 -4.98 13.96
C SER A 80 -9.40 -6.28 14.69
N PRO A 81 -9.05 -7.36 13.96
CA PRO A 81 -9.10 -7.48 12.50
C PRO A 81 -10.54 -7.47 11.96
N GLN A 82 -10.74 -6.95 10.75
CA GLN A 82 -12.04 -6.91 10.07
C GLN A 82 -11.87 -7.12 8.56
N VAL A 83 -12.74 -7.91 7.96
CA VAL A 83 -12.85 -8.14 6.51
C VAL A 83 -14.15 -7.52 6.04
N ILE A 84 -14.11 -6.74 4.97
CA ILE A 84 -15.30 -6.21 4.31
C ILE A 84 -15.22 -6.55 2.83
N LEU A 85 -16.27 -7.15 2.30
CA LEU A 85 -16.41 -7.45 0.88
C LEU A 85 -17.27 -6.38 0.21
N PHE A 86 -16.81 -5.91 -0.93
CA PHE A 86 -17.48 -4.90 -1.73
C PHE A 86 -17.96 -5.52 -3.04
N LYS A 87 -19.14 -5.09 -3.48
CA LYS A 87 -19.71 -5.39 -4.79
C LYS A 87 -20.32 -4.12 -5.35
N ASP A 88 -19.92 -3.74 -6.55
CA ASP A 88 -20.38 -2.51 -7.21
C ASP A 88 -20.22 -1.25 -6.32
N GLY A 89 -19.14 -1.20 -5.54
CA GLY A 89 -18.78 -0.10 -4.64
C GLY A 89 -19.56 -0.10 -3.31
N GLN A 90 -20.41 -1.09 -3.06
CA GLN A 90 -21.22 -1.20 -1.84
C GLN A 90 -20.71 -2.35 -0.95
N PRO A 91 -20.71 -2.18 0.38
CA PRO A 91 -20.41 -3.28 1.29
C PRO A 91 -21.55 -4.31 1.24
N VAL A 92 -21.20 -5.58 0.99
CA VAL A 92 -22.19 -6.68 0.93
C VAL A 92 -22.01 -7.71 2.04
N PHE A 93 -20.85 -7.71 2.71
CA PHE A 93 -20.52 -8.64 3.77
C PHE A 93 -19.40 -8.07 4.64
N ASP A 94 -19.48 -8.31 5.95
CA ASP A 94 -18.40 -8.05 6.88
C ASP A 94 -18.31 -9.11 7.98
N VAL A 95 -17.07 -9.38 8.42
CA VAL A 95 -16.74 -10.24 9.56
C VAL A 95 -15.50 -9.70 10.26
N ASP A 96 -15.41 -9.89 11.57
CA ASP A 96 -14.31 -9.39 12.37
C ASP A 96 -13.87 -10.37 13.45
N ASN A 97 -12.74 -10.07 14.09
CA ASN A 97 -12.23 -10.78 15.26
C ASN A 97 -12.18 -12.32 15.09
N TRP A 98 -13.08 -13.04 15.79
CA TRP A 98 -13.15 -14.50 15.80
C TRP A 98 -14.09 -15.05 14.74
N ASP A 99 -14.92 -14.20 14.15
CA ASP A 99 -15.88 -14.57 13.11
C ASP A 99 -15.24 -14.59 11.73
N ILE A 100 -13.96 -14.18 11.62
CA ILE A 100 -13.11 -14.44 10.46
C ILE A 100 -12.73 -15.93 10.44
N THR A 101 -13.64 -16.77 9.96
CA THR A 101 -13.42 -18.20 9.78
C THR A 101 -13.51 -18.58 8.29
N PRO A 102 -12.90 -19.71 7.87
CA PRO A 102 -13.03 -20.19 6.49
C PRO A 102 -14.49 -20.34 6.05
N GLU A 103 -15.39 -20.79 6.93
CA GLU A 103 -16.81 -20.98 6.63
C GLU A 103 -17.55 -19.66 6.43
N ALA A 104 -17.27 -18.67 7.29
CA ALA A 104 -17.87 -17.35 7.17
C ALA A 104 -17.39 -16.64 5.90
N LEU A 105 -16.08 -16.70 5.62
CA LEU A 105 -15.50 -16.16 4.39
C LEU A 105 -16.07 -16.88 3.15
N ALA A 106 -16.15 -18.21 3.14
CA ALA A 106 -16.75 -18.94 2.02
C ALA A 106 -18.19 -18.51 1.74
N THR A 107 -18.97 -18.22 2.79
CA THR A 107 -20.34 -17.70 2.66
C THR A 107 -20.33 -16.31 2.00
N GLY A 108 -19.54 -15.36 2.51
CA GLY A 108 -19.48 -14.00 1.95
C GLY A 108 -18.95 -13.96 0.51
N PHE A 109 -17.92 -14.76 0.21
CA PHE A 109 -17.32 -14.80 -1.13
C PHE A 109 -18.21 -15.49 -2.19
N ALA A 110 -19.15 -16.34 -1.77
CA ALA A 110 -20.13 -16.94 -2.67
C ALA A 110 -21.09 -15.90 -3.27
N ASP A 111 -21.31 -14.78 -2.57
CA ASP A 111 -22.19 -13.69 -3.04
C ASP A 111 -21.47 -12.70 -3.97
N LEU A 112 -20.13 -12.78 -4.04
CA LEU A 112 -19.34 -12.00 -4.99
C LEU A 112 -19.37 -12.65 -6.37
N PRO A 113 -19.69 -11.89 -7.43
CA PRO A 113 -19.63 -12.42 -8.80
C PRO A 113 -18.19 -12.82 -9.13
N VAL A 114 -18.03 -13.85 -9.98
CA VAL A 114 -16.75 -14.17 -10.60
C VAL A 114 -16.57 -13.23 -11.79
N GLY A 115 -15.60 -12.33 -11.67
CA GLY A 115 -15.23 -11.38 -12.72
C GLY A 115 -14.21 -11.95 -13.70
N ALA A 116 -13.77 -11.10 -14.63
CA ALA A 116 -12.54 -11.34 -15.37
C ALA A 116 -11.34 -11.07 -14.45
N ASP A 117 -10.21 -11.72 -14.72
CA ASP A 117 -8.96 -11.49 -13.97
C ASP A 117 -8.65 -9.99 -13.94
N VAL A 118 -8.47 -9.46 -12.74
CA VAL A 118 -8.04 -8.07 -12.58
C VAL A 118 -6.56 -8.04 -12.89
N ALA A 119 -6.20 -7.22 -13.88
CA ALA A 119 -4.81 -6.84 -14.05
C ALA A 119 -4.32 -6.24 -12.72
N PRO A 120 -3.09 -6.58 -12.28
CA PRO A 120 -2.49 -5.91 -11.13
C PRO A 120 -2.54 -4.39 -11.37
N PRO A 121 -2.61 -3.59 -10.29
CA PRO A 121 -2.85 -2.16 -10.39
C PRO A 121 -1.90 -1.55 -11.40
N LYS A 122 -2.45 -1.12 -12.53
CA LYS A 122 -1.72 -0.29 -13.46
C LYS A 122 -1.66 1.07 -12.80
N ALA A 123 -0.45 1.53 -12.50
CA ALA A 123 -0.19 2.91 -12.14
C ALA A 123 -1.06 3.84 -13.00
N ARG A 124 -2.07 4.47 -12.39
CA ARG A 124 -2.98 5.40 -13.08
C ARG A 124 -2.84 6.75 -12.43
N ALA A 125 -2.45 7.74 -13.23
CA ALA A 125 -2.57 9.20 -13.08
C ALA A 125 -2.21 9.87 -11.73
N GLY A 126 -1.82 9.11 -10.71
CA GLY A 126 -1.41 9.57 -9.39
C GLY A 126 -0.06 9.02 -8.95
N SER A 127 0.52 8.01 -9.63
CA SER A 127 1.92 7.63 -9.41
C SER A 127 2.86 8.55 -10.20
N ASP A 128 2.73 9.86 -9.98
CA ASP A 128 3.70 10.79 -10.53
C ASP A 128 5.06 10.52 -9.89
N LEU A 129 5.92 9.84 -10.65
CA LEU A 129 7.29 9.53 -10.28
C LEU A 129 8.24 10.68 -10.65
N GLU A 130 7.77 11.65 -11.44
CA GLU A 130 8.59 12.76 -11.91
C GLU A 130 9.23 13.53 -10.74
N PRO A 131 8.52 13.88 -9.64
CA PRO A 131 9.14 14.54 -8.49
C PRO A 131 10.30 13.73 -7.87
N TYR A 132 10.18 12.40 -7.84
CA TYR A 132 11.23 11.52 -7.33
C TYR A 132 12.41 11.44 -8.28
N LEU A 133 12.14 11.30 -9.57
CA LEU A 133 13.15 11.29 -10.62
C LEU A 133 13.95 12.59 -10.65
N GLU A 134 13.29 13.75 -10.49
CA GLU A 134 13.93 15.06 -10.43
C GLU A 134 14.86 15.19 -9.22
N VAL A 135 14.41 14.81 -8.03
CA VAL A 135 15.21 14.86 -6.81
C VAL A 135 16.42 13.91 -6.90
N LEU A 136 16.22 12.71 -7.44
CA LEU A 136 17.29 11.75 -7.71
C LEU A 136 18.30 12.28 -8.71
N GLU A 137 17.85 12.85 -9.83
CA GLU A 137 18.75 13.41 -10.84
C GLU A 137 19.58 14.57 -10.27
N ARG A 138 18.97 15.45 -9.47
CA ARG A 138 19.70 16.52 -8.77
C ARG A 138 20.78 15.96 -7.85
N PHE A 139 20.50 14.90 -7.11
CA PHE A 139 21.49 14.26 -6.24
C PHE A 139 22.60 13.56 -7.04
N LEU A 140 22.24 12.73 -8.02
CA LEU A 140 23.19 11.95 -8.82
C LEU A 140 24.12 12.85 -9.64
N SER A 141 23.60 13.97 -10.17
CA SER A 141 24.40 14.99 -10.85
C SER A 141 25.25 15.87 -9.91
N GLY A 142 25.08 15.74 -8.59
CA GLY A 142 25.81 16.51 -7.57
C GLY A 142 25.32 17.95 -7.39
N LYS A 143 24.10 18.28 -7.84
CA LYS A 143 23.47 19.59 -7.61
C LYS A 143 22.99 19.78 -6.18
N ILE A 144 22.72 18.69 -5.46
CA ILE A 144 22.39 18.69 -4.03
C ILE A 144 23.29 17.70 -3.30
N ASP A 145 23.58 17.99 -2.03
CA ASP A 145 24.39 17.13 -1.17
C ASP A 145 23.56 15.99 -0.55
N GLU A 146 24.24 15.05 0.13
CA GLU A 146 23.58 13.89 0.76
C GLU A 146 22.51 14.30 1.78
N ARG A 147 22.77 15.37 2.54
CA ARG A 147 21.88 15.83 3.61
C ARG A 147 20.62 16.48 3.03
N GLU A 148 20.77 17.31 2.01
CA GLU A 148 19.64 17.92 1.30
C GLU A 148 18.82 16.86 0.57
N PHE A 149 19.47 15.89 -0.07
CA PHE A 149 18.80 14.76 -0.71
C PHE A 149 17.97 13.95 0.29
N GLU A 150 18.57 13.49 1.38
CA GLU A 150 17.88 12.72 2.41
C GLU A 150 16.69 13.49 2.98
N HIS A 151 16.87 14.76 3.33
CA HIS A 151 15.78 15.58 3.86
C HIS A 151 14.63 15.73 2.85
N THR A 152 14.94 16.16 1.62
CA THR A 152 13.93 16.42 0.58
C THR A 152 13.17 15.16 0.22
N TYR A 153 13.89 14.06 -0.01
CA TYR A 153 13.31 12.79 -0.43
C TYR A 153 12.39 12.19 0.64
N THR A 154 12.84 12.14 1.90
CA THR A 154 12.05 11.55 3.00
C THR A 154 10.80 12.38 3.33
N HIS A 155 10.88 13.72 3.26
CA HIS A 155 9.71 14.58 3.48
C HIS A 155 8.72 14.48 2.32
N MET A 156 9.21 14.43 1.08
CA MET A 156 8.35 14.26 -0.09
C MET A 156 7.63 12.92 -0.04
N PHE A 157 8.36 11.83 0.24
CA PHE A 157 7.77 10.50 0.35
C PHE A 157 6.71 10.40 1.44
N ARG A 158 6.95 11.00 2.61
CA ARG A 158 5.96 11.00 3.68
C ARG A 158 4.71 11.84 3.36
N ALA A 159 4.88 12.92 2.61
CA ALA A 159 3.77 13.76 2.18
C ALA A 159 2.99 13.18 0.99
N ASP A 160 3.54 12.15 0.34
CA ASP A 160 2.95 11.51 -0.82
C ASP A 160 1.84 10.55 -0.40
N ALA A 161 0.59 10.97 -0.64
CA ALA A 161 -0.61 10.19 -0.37
C ALA A 161 -1.04 9.29 -1.54
N SER A 162 -0.22 9.17 -2.59
CA SER A 162 -0.57 8.49 -3.82
C SER A 162 -0.64 6.98 -3.64
N LEU A 163 -1.65 6.35 -4.25
CA LEU A 163 -1.65 4.89 -4.44
C LEU A 163 -0.53 4.52 -5.41
N ARG A 164 0.46 3.78 -4.89
CA ARG A 164 1.59 3.27 -5.66
C ARG A 164 1.53 1.75 -5.76
N THR A 165 2.05 1.22 -6.86
CA THR A 165 2.22 -0.23 -7.02
C THR A 165 3.30 -0.73 -6.06
N ASN A 166 3.28 -2.02 -5.72
CA ASN A 166 4.30 -2.61 -4.85
C ASN A 166 5.72 -2.41 -5.42
N ASP A 167 5.89 -2.52 -6.74
CA ASP A 167 7.16 -2.30 -7.43
C ASP A 167 7.67 -0.85 -7.27
N GLU A 168 6.77 0.14 -7.35
CA GLU A 168 7.12 1.55 -7.12
C GLU A 168 7.53 1.79 -5.67
N VAL A 169 6.76 1.28 -4.71
CA VAL A 169 7.06 1.41 -3.28
C VAL A 169 8.39 0.73 -2.93
N GLU A 170 8.64 -0.46 -3.48
CA GLU A 170 9.90 -1.19 -3.28
C GLU A 170 11.09 -0.41 -3.86
N ALA A 171 10.96 0.11 -5.08
CA ALA A 171 11.98 0.94 -5.70
C ALA A 171 12.27 2.20 -4.87
N LEU A 172 11.24 2.89 -4.38
CA LEU A 172 11.40 4.10 -3.57
C LEU A 172 12.02 3.82 -2.19
N ASN A 173 11.61 2.74 -1.52
CA ASN A 173 12.17 2.31 -0.23
C ASN A 173 13.57 1.71 -0.34
N SER A 174 14.03 1.29 -1.54
CA SER A 174 15.36 0.70 -1.71
C SER A 174 16.52 1.63 -1.34
N ILE A 175 16.27 2.95 -1.29
CA ILE A 175 17.30 3.97 -0.99
C ILE A 175 17.58 4.03 0.51
N PHE A 176 16.55 4.22 1.33
CA PHE A 176 16.68 4.46 2.77
C PHE A 176 16.11 3.32 3.63
N GLY A 177 15.54 2.29 3.02
CA GLY A 177 14.69 1.32 3.70
C GLY A 177 13.28 1.87 3.93
N ASP A 178 12.59 1.33 4.93
CA ASP A 178 11.33 1.89 5.41
C ASP A 178 11.56 3.34 5.90
N ILE A 179 10.94 4.30 5.21
CA ILE A 179 11.24 5.74 5.38
C ILE A 179 10.81 6.26 6.75
N ASP A 180 9.72 5.73 7.32
CA ASP A 180 9.28 6.09 8.66
C ASP A 180 10.26 5.59 9.73
N GLN A 181 10.75 4.36 9.59
CA GLN A 181 11.80 3.84 10.46
C GLN A 181 13.11 4.62 10.31
N HIS A 182 13.47 4.96 9.07
CA HIS A 182 14.69 5.70 8.75
C HIS A 182 14.69 7.10 9.39
N MET A 183 13.60 7.86 9.28
CA MET A 183 13.50 9.18 9.91
C MET A 183 13.56 9.12 11.45
N ASN A 184 12.90 8.13 12.04
CA ASN A 184 12.96 7.91 13.49
C ASN A 184 14.40 7.57 13.95
N MET A 185 15.12 6.76 13.18
CA MET A 185 16.52 6.44 13.44
C MET A 185 17.42 7.68 13.31
N HIS A 186 17.22 8.51 12.27
CA HIS A 186 17.99 9.73 12.04
C HIS A 186 17.85 10.72 13.21
N LEU A 187 16.64 10.85 13.77
CA LEU A 187 16.36 11.66 14.96
C LEU A 187 17.09 11.13 16.21
N MET A 188 17.10 9.81 16.41
CA MET A 188 17.76 9.17 17.55
C MET A 188 19.29 9.20 17.47
N MET A 189 19.85 9.12 16.25
CA MET A 189 21.29 9.00 16.01
C MET A 189 21.98 10.34 15.68
N ALA A 190 21.29 11.47 15.91
CA ALA A 190 21.76 12.82 15.59
C ALA A 190 22.34 12.95 14.16
N GLY A 191 21.70 12.28 13.20
CA GLY A 191 22.07 12.31 11.79
C GLY A 191 23.28 11.49 11.36
N LYS A 192 23.70 10.48 12.14
CA LYS A 192 24.75 9.53 11.74
C LYS A 192 24.16 8.27 11.09
N ALA A 193 23.61 8.38 9.90
CA ALA A 193 23.27 7.22 9.07
C ALA A 193 24.51 6.74 8.28
N ASP A 194 24.61 5.44 7.98
CA ASP A 194 25.64 4.91 7.07
C ASP A 194 25.29 5.32 5.63
N THR A 195 25.99 6.33 5.11
CA THR A 195 25.80 6.84 3.75
C THR A 195 26.76 6.23 2.73
N SER A 196 27.60 5.26 3.13
CA SER A 196 28.69 4.73 2.29
C SER A 196 28.24 4.17 0.93
N LYS A 197 26.98 3.71 0.83
CA LYS A 197 26.36 3.21 -0.40
C LYS A 197 25.14 4.01 -0.85
N LEU A 198 24.94 5.22 -0.33
CA LEU A 198 23.75 6.02 -0.63
C LEU A 198 23.63 6.32 -2.12
N ARG A 199 24.75 6.70 -2.76
CA ARG A 199 24.78 7.03 -4.18
C ARG A 199 24.52 5.82 -5.09
N GLU A 200 25.03 4.65 -4.72
CA GLU A 200 24.77 3.40 -5.43
C GLU A 200 23.29 3.01 -5.37
N ARG A 201 22.69 3.08 -4.17
CA ARG A 201 21.26 2.81 -3.97
C ARG A 201 20.38 3.81 -4.73
N ALA A 202 20.71 5.10 -4.68
CA ALA A 202 19.98 6.14 -5.41
C ALA A 202 20.03 5.92 -6.92
N GLN A 203 21.18 5.49 -7.47
CA GLN A 203 21.31 5.17 -8.89
C GLN A 203 20.44 3.98 -9.28
N ALA A 204 20.49 2.88 -8.51
CA ALA A 204 19.68 1.71 -8.76
C ALA A 204 18.17 2.01 -8.70
N ALA A 205 17.74 2.82 -7.73
CA ALA A 205 16.35 3.27 -7.62
C ALA A 205 15.95 4.13 -8.83
N TYR A 206 16.79 5.08 -9.25
CA TYR A 206 16.52 5.93 -10.41
C TYR A 206 16.32 5.11 -11.69
N ASP A 207 17.20 4.16 -11.96
CA ASP A 207 17.10 3.31 -13.14
C ASP A 207 15.80 2.48 -13.11
N ARG A 208 15.46 1.91 -11.95
CA ARG A 208 14.24 1.13 -11.76
C ARG A 208 12.97 1.97 -11.94
N LEU A 209 12.92 3.17 -11.37
CA LEU A 209 11.77 4.08 -11.51
C LEU A 209 11.58 4.55 -12.95
N LYS A 210 12.68 4.77 -13.69
CA LYS A 210 12.61 5.06 -15.14
C LYS A 210 12.02 3.90 -15.94
N GLU A 211 12.43 2.67 -15.66
CA GLU A 211 11.85 1.48 -16.31
C GLU A 211 10.34 1.40 -16.06
N ILE A 212 9.91 1.60 -14.80
CA ILE A 212 8.49 1.57 -14.43
C ILE A 212 7.70 2.66 -15.16
N THR A 213 8.23 3.89 -15.20
CA THR A 213 7.60 5.03 -15.88
C THR A 213 7.46 4.77 -17.38
N GLN A 214 8.50 4.20 -18.01
CA GLN A 214 8.49 3.88 -19.45
C GLN A 214 7.58 2.69 -19.79
N ALA A 215 7.41 1.73 -18.87
CA ALA A 215 6.50 0.60 -19.06
C ALA A 215 5.01 0.99 -18.93
N THR A 216 4.75 2.13 -18.28
CA THR A 216 3.39 2.63 -17.98
C THR A 216 2.94 3.74 -18.94
N ALA A 217 3.87 4.38 -19.66
CA ALA A 217 3.62 5.39 -20.70
C ALA A 217 3.14 4.77 -22.03
#